data_AF-A0A0G3H7J8-F1
#
_entry.id   AF-A0A0G3H7J8-F1
#
_cell.length_a   1.000
_cell.length_b   1.000
_cell.length_c   1.000
_cell.angle_alpha   90.00
_cell.angle_beta   90.00
_cell.angle_gamma   90.00
#
_symmetry.space_group_name_H-M   'P 1'
#
loop_
_entity.id
_entity.type
_entity.pdbx_description
1 polymer ?
#
loop_
_entity_poly.entity_id
_entity_poly.type
_entity_poly.pdbx_seq_one_letter_code
_entity_poly.pdbx_strand_id
1 'polypeptide(L)'
;MGRHSNGQPNNRLSGGLIAAAIVAVLAIIFLVVWFIARDNNEGEKFAASAECIDGDLILPIAAAGTTAEDLVNKYNESNPVVRDYCVKAQIVDSVDSAALYLAPDSPRTVQALGTRTVSSTSPVAVDASQLWNADGGDLSNIDPATITYPVATDPDAAVAVATALDPERAAELIARDRNATIADASGVIAVGPADDIDRSAGSLIDVAGAEVIHVAHVLNPAGSVTEEQTRAAADFAEMSSIQSQVPANLPDRKAAWAVVGTDTPASSTAPATSPSASAPSDTLILLDTSSAAGATFFGETTAALSATALDLGADGHQVSVWNYSSPLNPGVTKGWRSNVNFTDSGEPGANALLRFGYGGVPQTRSSLVAAAGAASGHARTSGESTRILLVTTGTAQDMDDADFTQAFYGAVAGADVKVDVIHLGSDPSDQAVAGVATSTTTVTSPDQLDSAIRKAVGL
;
A
#
# COMPACT_ATOMS: atom_id res chain seq x y z
N MET A 1 -16.96 -46.13 -86.67
CA MET A 1 -17.91 -46.34 -85.56
C MET A 1 -17.44 -45.50 -84.39
N GLY A 2 -18.23 -44.50 -84.02
CA GLY A 2 -17.89 -43.58 -82.92
C GLY A 2 -18.04 -44.24 -81.56
N ARG A 3 -17.20 -43.81 -80.60
CA ARG A 3 -17.48 -43.89 -79.17
C ARG A 3 -17.06 -42.56 -78.54
N HIS A 4 -18.06 -41.87 -78.01
CA HIS A 4 -17.92 -40.63 -77.25
C HIS A 4 -17.25 -40.93 -75.90
N SER A 5 -16.25 -40.12 -75.54
CA SER A 5 -15.67 -40.07 -74.20
C SER A 5 -16.64 -39.30 -73.29
N ASN A 6 -17.00 -39.94 -72.17
CA ASN A 6 -17.85 -39.43 -71.10
C ASN A 6 -17.01 -38.55 -70.15
N GLY A 7 -17.27 -37.23 -70.19
CA GLY A 7 -16.59 -36.23 -69.38
C GLY A 7 -16.99 -36.25 -67.90
N GLN A 8 -16.30 -37.06 -67.10
CA GLN A 8 -16.20 -36.86 -65.65
C GLN A 8 -14.74 -36.64 -65.27
N PRO A 9 -14.36 -35.49 -64.69
CA PRO A 9 -13.01 -35.30 -64.15
C PRO A 9 -12.87 -36.15 -62.88
N ASN A 10 -12.20 -37.29 -63.00
CA ASN A 10 -11.77 -38.09 -61.87
C ASN A 10 -10.51 -37.43 -61.29
N ASN A 11 -10.69 -36.33 -60.54
CA ASN A 11 -9.61 -35.65 -59.82
C ASN A 11 -9.18 -36.48 -58.60
N ARG A 12 -8.66 -37.68 -58.87
CA ARG A 12 -7.94 -38.47 -57.89
C ARG A 12 -6.54 -37.87 -57.82
N LEU A 13 -6.39 -36.89 -56.94
CA LEU A 13 -5.07 -36.42 -56.51
C LEU A 13 -4.26 -37.65 -56.09
N SER A 14 -3.17 -37.89 -56.81
CA SER A 14 -2.22 -38.97 -56.53
C SER A 14 -1.91 -38.95 -55.03
N GLY A 15 -2.10 -40.09 -54.35
CA GLY A 15 -1.76 -40.21 -52.93
C GLY A 15 -0.29 -39.83 -52.65
N GLY A 16 0.58 -39.95 -53.65
CA GLY A 16 1.96 -39.47 -53.60
C GLY A 16 2.09 -37.94 -53.63
N LEU A 17 1.19 -37.22 -54.33
CA LEU A 17 1.17 -35.76 -54.32
C LEU A 17 0.66 -35.22 -52.98
N ILE A 18 -0.33 -35.88 -52.39
CA ILE A 18 -0.83 -35.54 -51.04
C ILE A 18 0.26 -35.80 -50.00
N ALA A 19 0.93 -36.96 -50.06
CA ALA A 19 2.04 -37.26 -49.17
C ALA A 19 3.20 -36.27 -49.33
N ALA A 20 3.58 -35.91 -50.57
CA ALA A 20 4.61 -34.92 -50.83
C ALA A 20 4.21 -33.52 -50.34
N ALA A 21 2.94 -33.12 -50.50
CA ALA A 21 2.44 -31.84 -49.99
C ALA A 21 2.45 -31.80 -48.46
N ILE A 22 2.07 -32.89 -47.78
CA ILE A 22 2.15 -32.99 -46.32
C ILE A 22 3.59 -32.90 -45.84
N VAL A 23 4.52 -33.60 -46.49
CA VAL A 23 5.96 -33.53 -46.15
C VAL A 23 6.51 -32.13 -46.39
N ALA A 24 6.11 -31.46 -47.47
CA ALA A 24 6.53 -30.08 -47.74
C ALA A 24 5.98 -29.10 -46.69
N VAL A 25 4.70 -29.25 -46.29
CA VAL A 25 4.10 -28.44 -45.22
C VAL A 25 4.77 -28.72 -43.88
N LEU A 26 5.07 -29.97 -43.56
CA LEU A 26 5.81 -30.31 -42.34
C LEU A 26 7.24 -29.78 -42.37
N ALA A 27 7.91 -29.76 -43.52
CA ALA A 27 9.23 -29.15 -43.68
C ALA A 27 9.19 -27.62 -43.54
N ILE A 28 8.13 -26.97 -44.02
CA ILE A 28 7.91 -25.52 -43.83
C ILE A 28 7.59 -25.22 -42.37
N ILE A 29 6.71 -25.99 -41.72
CA ILE A 29 6.41 -25.85 -40.28
C ILE A 29 7.68 -26.11 -39.48
N PHE A 30 8.47 -27.13 -39.83
CA PHE A 30 9.76 -27.38 -39.19
C PHE A 30 10.74 -26.23 -39.41
N LEU A 31 10.79 -25.63 -40.60
CA LEU A 31 11.61 -24.45 -40.87
C LEU A 31 11.12 -23.20 -40.13
N VAL A 32 9.81 -23.00 -39.98
CA VAL A 32 9.22 -21.88 -39.24
C VAL A 32 9.42 -22.07 -37.74
N VAL A 33 9.19 -23.27 -37.22
CA VAL A 33 9.49 -23.62 -35.82
C VAL A 33 10.99 -23.57 -35.56
N TRP A 34 11.83 -23.96 -36.52
CA TRP A 34 13.28 -23.82 -36.44
C TRP A 34 13.70 -22.35 -36.52
N PHE A 35 13.07 -21.51 -37.33
CA PHE A 35 13.34 -20.07 -37.37
C PHE A 35 12.87 -19.36 -36.10
N ILE A 36 11.71 -19.71 -35.54
CA ILE A 36 11.22 -19.18 -34.25
C ILE A 36 12.08 -19.72 -33.10
N ALA A 37 12.46 -21.00 -33.12
CA ALA A 37 13.36 -21.58 -32.12
C ALA A 37 14.80 -21.11 -32.28
N ARG A 38 15.21 -20.65 -33.48
CA ARG A 38 16.50 -20.01 -33.80
C ARG A 38 16.46 -18.54 -33.41
N ASP A 39 15.41 -17.79 -33.65
CA ASP A 39 15.23 -16.43 -33.11
C ASP A 39 15.15 -16.46 -31.57
N ASN A 40 14.66 -17.57 -30.99
CA ASN A 40 14.68 -17.79 -29.54
C ASN A 40 16.01 -18.40 -29.01
N ASN A 41 16.94 -18.87 -29.85
CA ASN A 41 18.22 -19.50 -29.44
C ASN A 41 19.49 -18.97 -30.15
N GLU A 42 19.38 -17.96 -30.99
CA GLU A 42 20.47 -17.09 -31.41
C GLU A 42 20.22 -15.79 -30.65
N GLY A 43 20.87 -15.53 -29.52
CA GLY A 43 22.33 -15.53 -29.51
C GLY A 43 22.90 -14.63 -30.61
N GLU A 44 22.12 -13.66 -31.11
CA GLU A 44 22.62 -12.64 -32.03
C GLU A 44 23.47 -11.63 -31.27
N LYS A 45 24.76 -11.99 -31.21
CA LYS A 45 25.90 -11.10 -31.48
C LYS A 45 25.79 -9.75 -30.77
N PHE A 46 26.10 -9.81 -29.49
CA PHE A 46 26.76 -8.76 -28.74
C PHE A 46 27.89 -8.15 -29.59
N ALA A 47 27.59 -7.04 -30.27
CA ALA A 47 28.59 -6.27 -30.97
C ALA A 47 29.46 -5.56 -29.93
N ALA A 48 30.53 -6.26 -29.52
CA ALA A 48 31.77 -5.73 -28.98
C ALA A 48 31.66 -4.59 -27.94
N SER A 49 31.33 -4.92 -26.70
CA SER A 49 32.00 -4.38 -25.50
C SER A 49 31.50 -5.12 -24.24
N ALA A 50 32.46 -5.64 -23.46
CA ALA A 50 32.31 -6.48 -22.25
C ALA A 50 31.73 -7.91 -22.46
N GLU A 51 32.58 -8.94 -22.40
CA GLU A 51 32.12 -10.30 -22.12
C GLU A 51 31.63 -10.35 -20.67
N CYS A 52 30.32 -10.53 -20.48
CA CYS A 52 29.73 -10.73 -19.16
C CYS A 52 30.17 -12.09 -18.61
N ILE A 53 31.05 -12.08 -17.61
CA ILE A 53 31.75 -13.27 -17.08
C ILE A 53 30.76 -14.28 -16.48
N ASP A 54 29.72 -13.80 -15.80
CA ASP A 54 28.70 -14.63 -15.14
C ASP A 54 27.44 -14.84 -16.01
N GLY A 55 27.45 -14.32 -17.24
CA GLY A 55 26.37 -14.52 -18.24
C GLY A 55 25.22 -13.52 -18.13
N ASP A 56 24.03 -13.94 -18.54
CA ASP A 56 22.83 -13.09 -18.59
C ASP A 56 22.08 -13.11 -17.26
N LEU A 57 21.54 -11.96 -16.84
CA LEU A 57 20.69 -11.80 -15.65
C LEU A 57 19.35 -11.16 -16.03
N ILE A 58 18.24 -11.82 -15.68
CA ILE A 58 16.92 -11.21 -15.81
C ILE A 58 16.65 -10.31 -14.60
N LEU A 59 16.34 -9.05 -14.86
CA LEU A 59 15.83 -8.09 -13.89
C LEU A 59 14.28 -8.10 -13.94
N PRO A 60 13.58 -8.71 -12.97
CA PRO A 60 12.12 -8.74 -12.96
C PRO A 60 11.56 -7.41 -12.41
N ILE A 61 10.69 -6.77 -13.19
CA ILE A 61 10.09 -5.47 -12.88
C ILE A 61 8.57 -5.60 -12.83
N ALA A 62 7.96 -5.29 -11.69
CA ALA A 62 6.52 -5.07 -11.63
C ALA A 62 6.22 -3.60 -11.93
N ALA A 63 5.06 -3.31 -12.51
CA ALA A 63 4.67 -1.95 -12.84
C ALA A 63 3.19 -1.66 -12.59
N ALA A 64 2.89 -0.43 -12.18
CA ALA A 64 1.56 0.15 -12.20
C ALA A 64 1.58 1.38 -13.14
N GLY A 65 0.82 1.31 -14.23
CA GLY A 65 0.81 2.33 -15.29
C GLY A 65 1.62 1.94 -16.53
N THR A 66 1.55 2.76 -17.58
CA THR A 66 2.09 2.45 -18.92
C THR A 66 3.55 2.86 -19.12
N THR A 67 4.10 3.69 -18.23
CA THR A 67 5.46 4.28 -18.34
C THR A 67 6.59 3.23 -18.20
N ALA A 68 6.26 2.01 -17.81
CA ALA A 68 7.25 0.95 -17.59
C ALA A 68 7.86 0.40 -18.89
N GLU A 69 7.09 0.27 -19.97
CA GLU A 69 7.58 -0.35 -21.21
C GLU A 69 8.70 0.49 -21.85
N ASP A 70 8.53 1.80 -21.94
CA ASP A 70 9.52 2.71 -22.51
C ASP A 70 10.81 2.73 -21.70
N LEU A 71 10.71 2.74 -20.36
CA LEU A 71 11.89 2.70 -19.48
C LEU A 71 12.62 1.36 -19.59
N VAL A 72 11.88 0.25 -19.68
CA VAL A 72 12.45 -1.10 -19.89
C VAL A 72 13.16 -1.21 -21.22
N ASN A 73 12.54 -0.73 -22.30
CA ASN A 73 13.13 -0.74 -23.64
C ASN A 73 14.41 0.09 -23.67
N LYS A 74 14.38 1.31 -23.14
CA LYS A 74 15.54 2.19 -23.05
C LYS A 74 16.68 1.57 -22.25
N TYR A 75 16.37 0.91 -21.13
CA TYR A 75 17.38 0.18 -20.34
C TYR A 75 18.00 -0.96 -21.13
N ASN A 76 17.18 -1.80 -21.76
CA ASN A 76 17.67 -2.94 -22.55
C ASN A 76 18.48 -2.51 -23.78
N GLU A 77 18.10 -1.43 -24.48
CA GLU A 77 18.85 -0.85 -25.60
C GLU A 77 20.26 -0.40 -25.22
N SER A 78 20.46 -0.01 -23.95
CA SER A 78 21.77 0.39 -23.43
C SER A 78 22.75 -0.77 -23.25
N ASN A 79 22.29 -2.02 -23.38
CA ASN A 79 23.03 -3.25 -23.09
C ASN A 79 23.74 -3.19 -21.72
N PRO A 80 22.98 -3.10 -20.61
CA PRO A 80 23.54 -2.79 -19.31
C PRO A 80 24.32 -3.97 -18.75
N VAL A 81 25.50 -3.67 -18.20
CA VAL A 81 26.37 -4.65 -17.53
C VAL A 81 26.50 -4.26 -16.07
N VAL A 82 25.96 -5.11 -15.20
CA VAL A 82 26.01 -4.91 -13.75
C VAL A 82 26.95 -5.96 -13.16
N ARG A 83 28.13 -5.50 -12.77
CA ARG A 83 29.27 -6.35 -12.38
C ARG A 83 29.67 -7.28 -13.52
N ASP A 84 29.33 -8.56 -13.38
CA ASP A 84 29.73 -9.64 -14.27
C ASP A 84 28.55 -10.15 -15.12
N TYR A 85 27.37 -9.53 -14.99
CA TYR A 85 26.15 -9.93 -15.68
C TYR A 85 25.71 -8.95 -16.77
N CYS A 86 25.27 -9.50 -17.90
CA CYS A 86 24.53 -8.78 -18.93
C CYS A 86 23.06 -8.75 -18.53
N VAL A 87 22.55 -7.59 -18.14
CA VAL A 87 21.20 -7.48 -17.57
C VAL A 87 20.16 -7.29 -18.67
N LYS A 88 19.06 -8.04 -18.58
CA LYS A 88 17.83 -7.80 -19.35
C LYS A 88 16.66 -7.57 -18.41
N ALA A 89 16.07 -6.38 -18.47
CA ALA A 89 14.85 -6.05 -17.77
C ALA A 89 13.64 -6.73 -18.43
N GLN A 90 12.78 -7.31 -17.60
CA GLN A 90 11.55 -7.99 -18.02
C GLN A 90 10.41 -7.63 -17.08
N ILE A 91 9.24 -7.28 -17.65
CA ILE A 91 8.03 -7.01 -16.88
C ILE A 91 7.45 -8.34 -16.35
N VAL A 92 7.03 -8.34 -15.09
CA VAL A 92 6.36 -9.46 -14.43
C VAL A 92 5.02 -9.00 -13.83
N ASP A 93 4.09 -9.95 -13.71
CA ASP A 93 2.71 -9.66 -13.31
C ASP A 93 2.53 -9.44 -11.78
N SER A 94 3.57 -9.67 -10.98
CA SER A 94 3.48 -9.59 -9.51
C SER A 94 4.70 -8.95 -8.85
N VAL A 95 4.42 -8.04 -7.92
CA VAL A 95 5.40 -7.39 -7.05
C VAL A 95 6.16 -8.41 -6.20
N ASP A 96 5.55 -9.54 -5.84
CA ASP A 96 6.18 -10.61 -5.06
C ASP A 96 7.36 -11.28 -5.78
N SER A 97 7.37 -11.23 -7.11
CA SER A 97 8.43 -11.78 -7.95
C SER A 97 9.40 -10.73 -8.47
N ALA A 98 9.18 -9.45 -8.15
CA ALA A 98 9.93 -8.34 -8.71
C ALA A 98 11.14 -7.95 -7.83
N ALA A 99 12.19 -7.47 -8.48
CA ALA A 99 13.32 -6.79 -7.86
C ALA A 99 13.13 -5.26 -7.90
N LEU A 100 12.29 -4.77 -8.81
CA LEU A 100 11.92 -3.37 -8.94
C LEU A 100 10.40 -3.24 -9.09
N TYR A 101 9.80 -2.28 -8.40
CA TYR A 101 8.43 -1.87 -8.64
C TYR A 101 8.38 -0.43 -9.18
N LEU A 102 7.84 -0.25 -10.37
CA LEU A 102 7.63 1.06 -11.01
C LEU A 102 6.17 1.49 -10.78
N ALA A 103 5.95 2.57 -10.03
CA ALA A 103 4.58 3.01 -9.74
C ALA A 103 4.52 4.51 -9.41
N PRO A 104 3.33 5.13 -9.48
CA PRO A 104 3.13 6.48 -8.96
C PRO A 104 3.51 6.62 -7.49
N ASP A 105 3.99 7.79 -7.08
CA ASP A 105 4.18 8.15 -5.67
C ASP A 105 2.83 8.42 -5.01
N SER A 106 2.15 7.34 -4.62
CA SER A 106 0.83 7.41 -3.99
C SER A 106 0.61 6.33 -2.94
N PRO A 107 -0.39 6.50 -2.04
CA PRO A 107 -0.71 5.48 -1.04
C PRO A 107 -1.06 4.10 -1.63
N ARG A 108 -1.51 4.04 -2.89
CA ARG A 108 -1.79 2.77 -3.58
C ARG A 108 -0.51 1.96 -3.81
N THR A 109 0.61 2.63 -4.05
CA THR A 109 1.92 1.98 -4.17
C THR A 109 2.32 1.30 -2.86
N VAL A 110 2.07 1.94 -1.72
CA VAL A 110 2.31 1.34 -0.40
C VAL A 110 1.43 0.09 -0.20
N GLN A 111 0.16 0.14 -0.60
CA GLN A 111 -0.74 -1.02 -0.52
C GLN A 111 -0.28 -2.17 -1.45
N ALA A 112 0.13 -1.85 -2.67
CA ALA A 112 0.58 -2.83 -3.66
C ALA A 112 1.90 -3.52 -3.27
N LEU A 113 2.78 -2.82 -2.54
CA LEU A 113 4.01 -3.40 -2.00
C LEU A 113 3.75 -4.48 -0.94
N GLY A 114 2.64 -4.41 -0.20
CA GLY A 114 2.27 -5.40 0.80
C GLY A 114 3.40 -5.63 1.82
N THR A 115 3.92 -6.85 1.89
CA THR A 115 5.03 -7.22 2.80
C THR A 115 6.42 -7.02 2.19
N ARG A 116 6.53 -6.59 0.93
CA ARG A 116 7.82 -6.33 0.28
C ARG A 116 8.45 -5.08 0.88
N THR A 117 9.73 -5.19 1.23
CA THR A 117 10.50 -4.06 1.76
C THR A 117 11.31 -3.38 0.66
N VAL A 118 11.39 -2.06 0.69
CA VAL A 118 12.11 -1.22 -0.28
C VAL A 118 13.51 -0.91 0.25
N SER A 119 14.54 -1.08 -0.57
CA SER A 119 15.93 -0.71 -0.25
C SER A 119 16.24 0.75 -0.58
N SER A 120 15.68 1.25 -1.68
CA SER A 120 15.86 2.62 -2.16
C SER A 120 14.77 3.00 -3.15
N THR A 121 14.60 4.31 -3.36
CA THR A 121 13.63 4.88 -4.29
C THR A 121 14.28 5.94 -5.17
N SER A 122 13.90 6.01 -6.44
CA SER A 122 14.35 7.05 -7.39
C SER A 122 13.18 7.48 -8.28
N PRO A 123 12.91 8.78 -8.46
CA PRO A 123 11.93 9.22 -9.44
C PRO A 123 12.45 8.97 -10.86
N VAL A 124 11.61 8.41 -11.72
CA VAL A 124 11.99 7.96 -13.07
C VAL A 124 11.13 8.54 -14.19
N ALA A 125 9.94 9.02 -13.87
CA ALA A 125 9.11 9.78 -14.80
C ALA A 125 8.22 10.79 -14.08
N VAL A 126 7.79 11.81 -14.82
CA VAL A 126 6.82 12.81 -14.38
C VAL A 126 5.80 12.95 -15.50
N ASP A 127 4.55 12.66 -15.17
CA ASP A 127 3.42 12.71 -16.09
C ASP A 127 2.54 13.90 -15.73
N ALA A 128 2.30 14.81 -16.68
CA ALA A 128 1.39 15.93 -16.48
C ALA A 128 -0.04 15.45 -16.66
N SER A 129 -0.87 15.54 -15.61
CA SER A 129 -2.30 15.26 -15.73
C SER A 129 -3.02 16.41 -16.42
N GLN A 130 -4.09 16.08 -17.13
CA GLN A 130 -4.72 16.98 -18.10
C GLN A 130 -6.24 17.05 -17.87
N LEU A 131 -6.86 18.08 -18.42
CA LEU A 131 -8.29 18.09 -18.68
C LEU A 131 -8.54 17.73 -20.14
N TRP A 132 -9.53 16.90 -20.39
CA TRP A 132 -9.99 16.55 -21.73
C TRP A 132 -11.49 16.80 -21.88
N ASN A 133 -11.91 17.20 -23.07
CA ASN A 133 -13.31 17.32 -23.46
C ASN A 133 -13.50 16.83 -24.90
N ALA A 134 -14.26 15.74 -25.06
CA ALA A 134 -14.57 15.12 -26.35
C ALA A 134 -15.26 16.06 -27.34
N ASP A 135 -16.15 16.93 -26.86
CA ASP A 135 -16.98 17.81 -27.69
C ASP A 135 -16.19 19.01 -28.24
N GLY A 136 -14.96 19.21 -27.76
CA GLY A 136 -14.19 20.42 -27.99
C GLY A 136 -14.72 21.60 -27.17
N GLY A 137 -13.82 22.47 -26.71
CA GLY A 137 -14.21 23.60 -25.88
C GLY A 137 -13.01 24.28 -25.23
N ASP A 138 -13.23 25.50 -24.72
CA ASP A 138 -12.22 26.19 -23.93
C ASP A 138 -12.12 25.54 -22.55
N LEU A 139 -10.91 25.11 -22.19
CA LEU A 139 -10.60 24.44 -20.92
C LEU A 139 -9.83 25.35 -19.94
N SER A 140 -9.56 26.60 -20.32
CA SER A 140 -8.71 27.49 -19.53
C SER A 140 -9.36 28.02 -18.24
N ASN A 141 -10.69 27.97 -18.14
CA ASN A 141 -11.44 28.48 -16.99
C ASN A 141 -12.69 27.63 -16.73
N ILE A 142 -12.47 26.36 -16.40
CA ILE A 142 -13.53 25.43 -16.02
C ILE A 142 -13.73 25.48 -14.51
N ASP A 143 -15.00 25.51 -14.07
CA ASP A 143 -15.33 25.33 -12.65
C ASP A 143 -14.95 23.89 -12.24
N PRO A 144 -14.04 23.69 -11.26
CA PRO A 144 -13.64 22.37 -10.79
C PRO A 144 -14.82 21.48 -10.38
N ALA A 145 -15.93 22.07 -9.92
CA ALA A 145 -17.14 21.33 -9.59
C ALA A 145 -17.87 20.74 -10.80
N THR A 146 -17.53 21.13 -12.03
CA THR A 146 -18.15 20.61 -13.26
C THR A 146 -17.32 19.53 -13.96
N ILE A 147 -16.08 19.33 -13.51
CA ILE A 147 -15.15 18.33 -14.06
C ILE A 147 -15.48 16.97 -13.47
N THR A 148 -15.48 15.92 -14.28
CA THR A 148 -15.54 14.54 -13.77
C THR A 148 -14.13 14.04 -13.44
N TYR A 149 -13.94 13.48 -12.26
CA TYR A 149 -12.69 12.90 -11.78
C TYR A 149 -12.78 11.37 -11.79
N PRO A 150 -12.16 10.65 -12.73
CA PRO A 150 -12.35 9.21 -12.89
C PRO A 150 -11.66 8.33 -11.84
N VAL A 151 -12.01 8.49 -10.55
CA VAL A 151 -11.33 7.86 -9.41
C VAL A 151 -11.29 6.32 -9.51
N ALA A 152 -12.30 5.70 -10.10
CA ALA A 152 -12.35 4.24 -10.20
C ALA A 152 -11.35 3.67 -11.22
N THR A 153 -10.94 4.45 -12.23
CA THR A 153 -10.06 3.99 -13.30
C THR A 153 -8.68 4.65 -13.27
N ASP A 154 -8.59 5.93 -12.92
CA ASP A 154 -7.33 6.67 -12.78
C ASP A 154 -7.38 7.62 -11.55
N PRO A 155 -7.22 7.08 -10.33
CA PRO A 155 -7.22 7.89 -9.12
C PRO A 155 -6.00 8.82 -9.01
N ASP A 156 -4.86 8.47 -9.61
CA ASP A 156 -3.63 9.26 -9.50
C ASP A 156 -3.77 10.58 -10.26
N ALA A 157 -4.26 10.55 -11.51
CA ALA A 157 -4.58 11.77 -12.26
C ALA A 157 -5.76 12.54 -11.66
N ALA A 158 -6.82 11.84 -11.25
CA ALA A 158 -7.98 12.45 -10.61
C ALA A 158 -7.58 13.30 -9.39
N VAL A 159 -6.83 12.71 -8.45
CA VAL A 159 -6.36 13.39 -7.24
C VAL A 159 -5.41 14.54 -7.58
N ALA A 160 -4.49 14.34 -8.53
CA ALA A 160 -3.56 15.38 -8.94
C ALA A 160 -4.28 16.61 -9.50
N VAL A 161 -5.23 16.41 -10.42
CA VAL A 161 -6.00 17.50 -11.05
C VAL A 161 -6.92 18.18 -10.04
N ALA A 162 -7.65 17.42 -9.22
CA ALA A 162 -8.56 18.01 -8.23
C ALA A 162 -7.80 18.91 -7.24
N THR A 163 -6.66 18.44 -6.75
CA THR A 163 -5.83 19.19 -5.79
C THR A 163 -5.16 20.40 -6.43
N ALA A 164 -4.75 20.32 -7.69
CA ALA A 164 -4.14 21.44 -8.40
C ALA A 164 -5.14 22.57 -8.70
N LEU A 165 -6.38 22.22 -9.04
CA LEU A 165 -7.41 23.21 -9.40
C LEU A 165 -8.12 23.82 -8.19
N ASP A 166 -8.42 23.01 -7.17
CA ASP A 166 -9.12 23.46 -5.97
C ASP A 166 -8.67 22.63 -4.74
N PRO A 167 -7.53 23.00 -4.11
CA PRO A 167 -6.97 22.22 -3.00
C PRO A 167 -7.89 22.15 -1.79
N GLU A 168 -8.76 23.15 -1.58
CA GLU A 168 -9.70 23.19 -0.45
C GLU A 168 -10.86 22.20 -0.64
N ARG A 169 -11.32 22.03 -1.89
CA ARG A 169 -12.45 21.13 -2.23
C ARG A 169 -12.03 19.81 -2.86
N ALA A 170 -10.74 19.57 -3.08
CA ALA A 170 -10.25 18.37 -3.75
C ALA A 170 -10.81 17.08 -3.15
N ALA A 171 -10.82 16.94 -1.82
CA ALA A 171 -11.39 15.77 -1.16
C ALA A 171 -12.91 15.61 -1.39
N GLU A 172 -13.66 16.70 -1.46
CA GLU A 172 -15.09 16.70 -1.78
C GLU A 172 -15.32 16.22 -3.22
N LEU A 173 -14.53 16.75 -4.17
CA LEU A 173 -14.61 16.41 -5.59
C LEU A 173 -14.27 14.94 -5.85
N ILE A 174 -13.22 14.43 -5.21
CA ILE A 174 -12.81 13.03 -5.30
C ILE A 174 -13.86 12.11 -4.64
N ALA A 175 -14.42 12.50 -3.48
CA ALA A 175 -15.46 11.71 -2.83
C ALA A 175 -16.74 11.63 -3.69
N ARG A 176 -17.09 12.73 -4.38
CA ARG A 176 -18.25 12.79 -5.29
C ARG A 176 -18.10 11.80 -6.45
N ASP A 177 -16.91 11.75 -7.05
CA ASP A 177 -16.65 10.96 -8.27
C ASP A 177 -15.93 9.64 -7.99
N ARG A 178 -15.98 9.14 -6.75
CA ARG A 178 -15.34 7.90 -6.30
C ARG A 178 -15.55 6.67 -7.22
N ASN A 179 -16.71 6.61 -7.87
CA ASN A 179 -17.11 5.50 -8.74
C ASN A 179 -17.10 5.90 -10.23
N ALA A 180 -16.71 7.13 -10.55
CA ALA A 180 -16.65 7.60 -11.93
C ALA A 180 -15.49 6.89 -12.65
N THR A 181 -15.77 6.50 -13.88
CA THR A 181 -14.80 5.89 -14.80
C THR A 181 -14.62 6.82 -16.00
N ILE A 182 -13.52 6.67 -16.72
CA ILE A 182 -13.28 7.42 -17.96
C ILE A 182 -14.37 7.11 -18.99
N ALA A 183 -14.79 5.84 -19.09
CA ALA A 183 -15.75 5.37 -20.10
C ALA A 183 -17.16 5.93 -19.91
N ASP A 184 -17.56 6.21 -18.67
CA ASP A 184 -18.91 6.68 -18.34
C ASP A 184 -19.01 8.21 -18.20
N ALA A 185 -17.87 8.90 -18.26
CA ALA A 185 -17.81 10.33 -18.03
C ALA A 185 -18.28 11.13 -19.25
N SER A 186 -19.04 12.21 -19.00
CA SER A 186 -19.51 13.14 -20.02
C SER A 186 -19.01 14.55 -19.75
N GLY A 187 -18.63 15.29 -20.78
CA GLY A 187 -18.13 16.66 -20.65
C GLY A 187 -16.63 16.71 -20.36
N VAL A 188 -16.20 17.62 -19.48
CA VAL A 188 -14.79 17.79 -19.13
C VAL A 188 -14.40 16.75 -18.09
N ILE A 189 -13.29 16.05 -18.32
CA ILE A 189 -12.79 14.99 -17.44
C ILE A 189 -11.32 15.20 -17.12
N ALA A 190 -10.89 14.79 -15.93
CA ALA A 190 -9.47 14.67 -15.57
C ALA A 190 -8.90 13.37 -16.12
N VAL A 191 -7.73 13.43 -16.76
CA VAL A 191 -7.07 12.27 -17.38
C VAL A 191 -5.55 12.32 -17.22
N GLY A 192 -4.93 11.14 -17.12
CA GLY A 192 -3.50 10.96 -17.28
C GLY A 192 -3.08 10.81 -18.75
N PRO A 193 -1.77 10.90 -19.05
CA PRO A 193 -1.26 10.73 -20.42
C PRO A 193 -1.40 9.28 -20.93
N ALA A 194 -1.60 8.32 -20.04
CA ALA A 194 -1.77 6.90 -20.33
C ALA A 194 -3.21 6.49 -20.68
N ASP A 195 -4.20 7.33 -20.37
CA ASP A 195 -5.62 6.95 -20.48
C ASP A 195 -6.05 6.67 -21.92
N ASP A 196 -6.96 5.70 -22.11
CA ASP A 196 -7.47 5.35 -23.43
C ASP A 196 -8.59 6.31 -23.86
N ILE A 197 -8.17 7.51 -24.30
CA ILE A 197 -9.04 8.56 -24.85
C ILE A 197 -8.61 8.92 -26.27
N ASP A 198 -9.57 9.33 -27.11
CA ASP A 198 -9.27 9.86 -28.43
C ASP A 198 -8.70 11.29 -28.29
N ARG A 199 -7.40 11.39 -28.00
CA ARG A 199 -6.68 12.68 -27.88
C ARG A 199 -6.62 13.47 -29.18
N SER A 200 -6.90 12.83 -30.31
CA SER A 200 -6.96 13.50 -31.61
C SER A 200 -8.31 14.20 -31.84
N ALA A 201 -9.32 13.81 -31.07
CA ALA A 201 -10.61 14.46 -30.98
C ALA A 201 -10.71 15.35 -29.71
N GLY A 202 -11.45 16.45 -29.82
CA GLY A 202 -11.75 17.31 -28.69
C GLY A 202 -10.68 18.36 -28.34
N SER A 203 -10.65 18.78 -27.08
CA SER A 203 -9.70 19.75 -26.53
C SER A 203 -9.01 19.19 -25.30
N LEU A 204 -7.76 19.59 -25.09
CA LEU A 204 -6.89 19.04 -24.05
C LEU A 204 -5.97 20.14 -23.51
N ILE A 205 -5.79 20.21 -22.19
CA ILE A 205 -4.89 21.17 -21.55
C ILE A 205 -4.20 20.54 -20.34
N ASP A 206 -2.89 20.77 -20.20
CA ASP A 206 -2.14 20.38 -19.00
C ASP A 206 -2.61 21.21 -17.80
N VAL A 207 -2.75 20.55 -16.66
CA VAL A 207 -3.09 21.21 -15.40
C VAL A 207 -1.81 21.44 -14.60
N ALA A 208 -1.40 22.71 -14.49
CA ALA A 208 -0.22 23.08 -13.72
C ALA A 208 -0.35 22.63 -12.25
N GLY A 209 0.65 21.92 -11.71
CA GLY A 209 0.61 21.36 -10.36
C GLY A 209 -0.05 19.97 -10.25
N ALA A 210 -0.57 19.43 -11.36
CA ALA A 210 -1.17 18.10 -11.43
C ALA A 210 -0.19 17.01 -11.92
N GLU A 211 1.11 17.21 -11.73
CA GLU A 211 2.13 16.26 -12.15
C GLU A 211 2.12 15.00 -11.25
N VAL A 212 2.08 13.81 -11.85
CA VAL A 212 2.20 12.51 -11.17
C VAL A 212 3.64 12.05 -11.29
N ILE A 213 4.30 11.82 -10.15
CA ILE A 213 5.68 11.36 -10.12
C ILE A 213 5.66 9.84 -10.10
N HIS A 214 6.34 9.19 -11.04
CA HIS A 214 6.58 7.76 -11.03
C HIS A 214 7.93 7.46 -10.39
N VAL A 215 7.93 6.51 -9.47
CA VAL A 215 9.07 6.13 -8.65
C VAL A 215 9.44 4.69 -8.92
N ALA A 216 10.74 4.47 -9.07
CA ALA A 216 11.37 3.17 -9.06
C ALA A 216 11.66 2.77 -7.61
N HIS A 217 10.92 1.80 -7.09
CA HIS A 217 11.11 1.21 -5.78
C HIS A 217 11.99 -0.04 -5.92
N VAL A 218 13.26 0.08 -5.55
CA VAL A 218 14.19 -1.06 -5.50
C VAL A 218 13.81 -1.92 -4.30
N LEU A 219 13.51 -3.20 -4.53
CA LEU A 219 13.01 -4.09 -3.50
C LEU A 219 14.14 -4.94 -2.93
N ASN A 220 14.14 -5.13 -1.61
CA ASN A 220 15.07 -6.08 -1.00
C ASN A 220 14.81 -7.51 -1.54
N PRO A 221 15.84 -8.38 -1.54
CA PRO A 221 15.70 -9.79 -1.89
C PRO A 221 14.60 -10.47 -1.06
N ALA A 222 13.72 -11.20 -1.73
CA ALA A 222 12.72 -12.05 -1.11
C ALA A 222 12.29 -13.17 -2.06
N GLY A 223 12.03 -14.36 -1.52
CA GLY A 223 11.63 -15.51 -2.32
C GLY A 223 12.69 -15.90 -3.36
N SER A 224 12.33 -15.84 -4.64
CA SER A 224 13.22 -16.13 -5.77
C SER A 224 14.07 -14.95 -6.24
N VAL A 225 13.87 -13.75 -5.67
CA VAL A 225 14.61 -12.54 -6.04
C VAL A 225 15.96 -12.53 -5.34
N THR A 226 17.03 -12.36 -6.12
CA THR A 226 18.41 -12.41 -5.61
C THR A 226 18.98 -11.01 -5.33
N GLU A 227 20.11 -10.96 -4.61
CA GLU A 227 20.88 -9.73 -4.38
C GLU A 227 21.40 -9.13 -5.70
N GLU A 228 21.80 -9.95 -6.67
CA GLU A 228 22.28 -9.45 -7.96
C GLU A 228 21.13 -8.84 -8.77
N GLN A 229 19.91 -9.38 -8.69
CA GLN A 229 18.73 -8.76 -9.29
C GLN A 229 18.37 -7.44 -8.60
N THR A 230 18.54 -7.35 -7.28
CA THR A 230 18.35 -6.10 -6.53
C THR A 230 19.38 -5.05 -6.94
N ARG A 231 20.63 -5.46 -7.18
CA ARG A 231 21.69 -4.58 -7.67
C ARG A 231 21.40 -4.07 -9.08
N ALA A 232 20.93 -4.96 -9.97
CA ALA A 232 20.47 -4.58 -11.30
C ALA A 232 19.28 -3.61 -11.24
N ALA A 233 18.36 -3.78 -10.29
CA ALA A 233 17.26 -2.85 -10.06
C ALA A 233 17.76 -1.45 -9.62
N ALA A 234 18.79 -1.38 -8.79
CA ALA A 234 19.42 -0.12 -8.40
C ALA A 234 20.10 0.60 -9.58
N ASP A 235 20.80 -0.15 -10.43
CA ASP A 235 21.41 0.36 -11.67
C ASP A 235 20.33 0.90 -12.64
N PHE A 236 19.23 0.17 -12.82
CA PHE A 236 18.07 0.64 -13.58
C PHE A 236 17.52 1.96 -13.04
N ALA A 237 17.34 2.06 -11.72
CA ALA A 237 16.79 3.24 -11.05
C ALA A 237 17.73 4.46 -11.12
N GLU A 238 19.04 4.24 -11.16
CA GLU A 238 20.05 5.27 -11.35
C GLU A 238 20.06 5.78 -12.80
N MET A 239 20.12 4.87 -13.78
CA MET A 239 20.09 5.22 -15.21
C MET A 239 18.83 6.01 -15.57
N SER A 240 17.69 5.57 -15.03
CA SER A 240 16.39 6.18 -15.31
C SER A 240 16.08 7.40 -14.45
N SER A 241 16.97 7.78 -13.51
CA SER A 241 16.67 8.84 -12.55
C SER A 241 16.47 10.19 -13.22
N ILE A 242 15.39 10.88 -12.82
CA ILE A 242 15.07 12.23 -13.26
C ILE A 242 14.97 13.20 -12.10
N GLN A 243 15.68 12.95 -10.99
CA GLN A 243 15.62 13.74 -9.75
C GLN A 243 15.69 15.26 -9.99
N SER A 244 16.46 15.72 -10.97
CA SER A 244 16.61 17.14 -11.33
C SER A 244 15.41 17.74 -12.08
N GLN A 245 14.50 16.91 -12.59
CA GLN A 245 13.30 17.30 -13.36
C GLN A 245 12.03 17.24 -12.52
N VAL A 246 12.09 16.70 -11.29
CA VAL A 246 10.93 16.64 -10.39
C VAL A 246 10.51 18.05 -10.00
N PRO A 247 9.22 18.42 -10.14
CA PRO A 247 8.72 19.71 -9.71
C PRO A 247 8.97 19.94 -8.21
N ALA A 248 9.57 21.07 -7.86
CA ALA A 248 9.95 21.38 -6.48
C ALA A 248 8.76 21.65 -5.55
N ASN A 249 7.61 22.06 -6.12
CA ASN A 249 6.41 22.43 -5.38
C ASN A 249 5.20 21.77 -6.03
N LEU A 250 4.76 20.64 -5.48
CA LEU A 250 3.46 20.05 -5.79
C LEU A 250 2.47 20.32 -4.65
N PRO A 251 1.18 20.49 -4.96
CA PRO A 251 0.12 20.58 -3.95
C PRO A 251 0.10 19.35 -3.02
N ASP A 252 -0.25 19.55 -1.74
CA ASP A 252 -0.43 18.43 -0.80
C ASP A 252 -1.71 17.65 -1.13
N ARG A 253 -1.54 16.40 -1.54
CA ARG A 253 -2.62 15.51 -1.99
C ARG A 253 -3.18 14.62 -0.87
N LYS A 254 -2.68 14.70 0.36
CA LYS A 254 -3.05 13.79 1.47
C LYS A 254 -4.55 13.74 1.74
N ALA A 255 -5.22 14.90 1.76
CA ALA A 255 -6.66 14.98 2.05
C ALA A 255 -7.51 14.32 0.95
N ALA A 256 -7.16 14.55 -0.31
CA ALA A 256 -7.81 13.93 -1.46
C ALA A 256 -7.58 12.42 -1.51
N TRP A 257 -6.37 11.94 -1.19
CA TRP A 257 -6.08 10.51 -1.10
C TRP A 257 -6.83 9.78 0.01
N ALA A 258 -7.14 10.45 1.12
CA ALA A 258 -7.83 9.85 2.26
C ALA A 258 -9.24 9.33 1.91
N VAL A 259 -9.89 9.90 0.88
CA VAL A 259 -11.26 9.54 0.51
C VAL A 259 -11.35 8.47 -0.58
N VAL A 260 -10.26 8.22 -1.35
CA VAL A 260 -10.22 7.25 -2.47
C VAL A 260 -10.47 5.81 -2.00
N GLY A 261 -10.19 5.48 -0.73
CA GLY A 261 -10.29 4.11 -0.17
C GLY A 261 -11.41 3.86 0.84
N THR A 262 -12.39 4.76 1.00
CA THR A 262 -13.43 4.63 2.03
C THR A 262 -14.73 4.04 1.48
N ASP A 263 -14.95 2.73 1.59
CA ASP A 263 -16.24 2.07 1.30
C ASP A 263 -17.26 2.32 2.42
N THR A 264 -17.69 3.57 2.57
CA THR A 264 -18.88 3.90 3.35
C THR A 264 -19.79 4.81 2.51
N PRO A 265 -21.05 4.41 2.23
CA PRO A 265 -22.00 5.26 1.54
C PRO A 265 -22.20 6.56 2.34
N ALA A 266 -22.04 7.70 1.68
CA ALA A 266 -22.30 9.00 2.25
C ALA A 266 -23.76 9.09 2.72
N SER A 267 -24.00 8.99 4.03
CA SER A 267 -25.19 9.53 4.65
C SER A 267 -24.88 10.94 5.11
N SER A 268 -25.60 11.89 4.51
CA SER A 268 -25.59 13.31 4.82
C SER A 268 -25.61 13.55 6.33
N THR A 269 -24.52 14.14 6.86
CA THR A 269 -24.59 14.88 8.12
C THR A 269 -23.59 16.04 8.11
N ALA A 270 -24.03 17.14 8.72
CA ALA A 270 -23.36 18.44 8.87
C ALA A 270 -21.93 18.35 9.46
N PRO A 271 -21.16 19.46 9.46
CA PRO A 271 -19.70 19.46 9.31
C PRO A 271 -18.99 18.67 10.41
N ALA A 272 -18.30 17.61 10.02
CA ALA A 272 -17.30 16.97 10.86
C ALA A 272 -16.02 17.80 10.79
N THR A 273 -15.72 18.46 11.91
CA THR A 273 -14.39 18.96 12.25
C THR A 273 -13.31 17.95 11.88
N SER A 274 -12.22 18.46 11.30
CA SER A 274 -10.95 17.77 11.05
C SER A 274 -10.62 16.74 12.12
N PRO A 275 -9.91 15.63 11.81
CA PRO A 275 -9.23 14.88 12.85
C PRO A 275 -8.14 15.80 13.40
N SER A 276 -8.49 16.55 14.45
CA SER A 276 -7.51 17.17 15.31
C SER A 276 -6.50 16.10 15.69
N ALA A 277 -5.22 16.46 15.71
CA ALA A 277 -4.27 15.78 16.57
C ALA A 277 -4.99 15.50 17.89
N SER A 278 -5.09 14.23 18.25
CA SER A 278 -5.93 13.78 19.36
C SER A 278 -5.53 14.60 20.57
N ALA A 279 -6.41 15.46 21.09
CA ALA A 279 -6.10 16.20 22.29
C ALA A 279 -5.81 15.19 23.42
N PRO A 280 -4.84 15.48 24.29
CA PRO A 280 -4.57 14.61 25.42
C PRO A 280 -5.83 14.49 26.29
N SER A 281 -6.05 13.30 26.81
CA SER A 281 -7.26 12.92 27.55
C SER A 281 -6.90 11.87 28.59
N ASP A 282 -7.81 11.59 29.52
CA ASP A 282 -7.65 10.50 30.47
C ASP A 282 -7.37 9.19 29.72
N THR A 283 -6.30 8.49 30.13
CA THR A 283 -5.73 7.38 29.34
C THR A 283 -5.56 6.12 30.18
N LEU A 284 -6.12 5.01 29.69
CA LEU A 284 -5.85 3.66 30.14
C LEU A 284 -4.75 3.07 29.25
N ILE A 285 -3.56 2.87 29.81
CA ILE A 285 -2.46 2.15 29.16
C ILE A 285 -2.69 0.65 29.36
N LEU A 286 -2.88 -0.08 28.26
CA LEU A 286 -3.03 -1.53 28.25
C LEU A 286 -1.81 -2.16 27.58
N LEU A 287 -0.91 -2.70 28.39
CA LEU A 287 0.38 -3.21 27.92
C LEU A 287 0.40 -4.75 27.83
N ASP A 288 0.76 -5.25 26.65
CA ASP A 288 1.11 -6.64 26.42
C ASP A 288 2.37 -7.02 27.22
N THR A 289 2.23 -8.06 28.02
CA THR A 289 3.28 -8.64 28.86
C THR A 289 3.46 -10.12 28.54
N SER A 290 3.14 -10.54 27.32
CA SER A 290 3.41 -11.89 26.83
C SER A 290 4.91 -12.14 26.62
N SER A 291 5.28 -13.40 26.42
CA SER A 291 6.65 -13.76 26.06
C SER A 291 7.10 -13.11 24.74
N ALA A 292 6.18 -12.82 23.81
CA ALA A 292 6.47 -12.10 22.58
C ALA A 292 6.84 -10.64 22.86
N ALA A 293 6.12 -9.95 23.76
CA ALA A 293 6.49 -8.61 24.22
C ALA A 293 7.89 -8.58 24.85
N GLY A 294 8.24 -9.60 25.64
CA GLY A 294 9.58 -9.73 26.22
C GLY A 294 10.72 -9.82 25.19
N ALA A 295 10.45 -10.34 23.99
CA ALA A 295 11.42 -10.44 22.91
C ALA A 295 11.55 -9.15 22.06
N THR A 296 10.63 -8.19 22.24
CA THR A 296 10.51 -6.99 21.41
C THR A 296 10.66 -5.73 22.27
N PHE A 297 11.92 -5.38 22.60
CA PHE A 297 12.32 -4.13 23.29
C PHE A 297 11.40 -3.71 24.47
N PHE A 298 11.08 -4.67 25.34
CA PHE A 298 10.17 -4.48 26.48
C PHE A 298 10.65 -3.42 27.50
N GLY A 299 11.96 -3.35 27.73
CA GLY A 299 12.55 -2.38 28.66
C GLY A 299 12.39 -0.94 28.16
N GLU A 300 12.61 -0.74 26.86
CA GLU A 300 12.42 0.52 26.17
C GLU A 300 10.94 0.91 26.14
N THR A 301 10.05 -0.06 25.87
CA THR A 301 8.60 0.12 25.89
C THR A 301 8.10 0.61 27.24
N THR A 302 8.47 -0.07 28.33
CA THR A 302 8.06 0.29 29.69
C THR A 302 8.67 1.62 30.14
N ALA A 303 9.90 1.95 29.72
CA ALA A 303 10.53 3.24 30.01
C ALA A 303 9.80 4.41 29.32
N ALA A 304 9.47 4.28 28.04
CA ALA A 304 8.76 5.35 27.33
C ALA A 304 7.33 5.52 27.85
N LEU A 305 6.58 4.42 28.06
CA LEU A 305 5.26 4.49 28.68
C LEU A 305 5.29 5.12 30.07
N SER A 306 6.36 4.86 30.85
CA SER A 306 6.55 5.48 32.15
C SER A 306 6.74 7.00 32.03
N ALA A 307 7.53 7.47 31.06
CA ALA A 307 7.69 8.90 30.81
C ALA A 307 6.37 9.54 30.33
N THR A 308 5.67 8.89 29.39
CA THR A 308 4.36 9.33 28.90
C THR A 308 3.32 9.43 30.00
N ALA A 309 3.27 8.46 30.93
CA ALA A 309 2.36 8.51 32.07
C ALA A 309 2.62 9.74 32.94
N LEU A 310 3.90 10.06 33.22
CA LEU A 310 4.27 11.25 33.98
C LEU A 310 3.85 12.54 33.27
N ASP A 311 4.09 12.63 31.96
CA ASP A 311 3.73 13.80 31.15
C ASP A 311 2.20 14.00 31.11
N LEU A 312 1.41 12.94 30.87
CA LEU A 312 -0.05 12.99 30.91
C LEU A 312 -0.57 13.49 32.27
N GLY A 313 0.00 12.97 33.37
CA GLY A 313 -0.36 13.42 34.71
C GLY A 313 0.05 14.87 34.99
N ALA A 314 1.18 15.32 34.45
CA ALA A 314 1.63 16.71 34.56
C ALA A 314 0.71 17.68 33.80
N ASP A 315 0.13 17.23 32.69
CA ASP A 315 -0.87 17.95 31.90
C ASP A 315 -2.30 17.88 32.48
N GLY A 316 -2.47 17.20 33.63
CA GLY A 316 -3.72 17.15 34.37
C GLY A 316 -4.67 16.03 33.97
N HIS A 317 -4.21 15.05 33.18
CA HIS A 317 -5.00 13.90 32.79
C HIS A 317 -4.83 12.71 33.74
N GLN A 318 -5.91 11.96 33.95
CA GLN A 318 -5.86 10.76 34.76
C GLN A 318 -5.30 9.58 33.98
N VAL A 319 -4.43 8.81 34.63
CA VAL A 319 -3.77 7.66 34.01
C VAL A 319 -4.14 6.37 34.75
N SER A 320 -4.55 5.35 34.00
CA SER A 320 -4.76 3.98 34.46
C SER A 320 -3.75 3.05 33.77
N VAL A 321 -3.23 2.03 34.47
CA VAL A 321 -2.24 1.11 33.90
C VAL A 321 -2.65 -0.33 34.13
N TRP A 322 -2.80 -1.04 33.03
CA TRP A 322 -3.18 -2.44 32.97
C TRP A 322 -2.13 -3.22 32.20
N ASN A 323 -1.95 -4.48 32.56
CA ASN A 323 -1.12 -5.39 31.78
C ASN A 323 -1.90 -6.66 31.46
N TYR A 324 -1.52 -7.33 30.37
CA TYR A 324 -2.19 -8.55 29.96
C TYR A 324 -1.24 -9.59 29.35
N SER A 325 -1.62 -10.86 29.51
CA SER A 325 -1.07 -12.05 28.88
C SER A 325 -1.93 -13.27 29.28
N SER A 326 -1.73 -14.43 28.67
CA SER A 326 -2.42 -15.65 29.09
C SER A 326 -2.16 -15.98 30.57
N PRO A 327 -3.16 -16.49 31.33
CA PRO A 327 -2.97 -16.90 32.72
C PRO A 327 -1.80 -17.88 32.92
N LEU A 328 -0.87 -17.53 33.81
CA LEU A 328 0.33 -18.34 34.09
C LEU A 328 0.17 -19.30 35.27
N ASN A 329 -0.77 -19.00 36.17
CA ASN A 329 -0.97 -19.77 37.39
C ASN A 329 -2.30 -20.54 37.34
N PRO A 330 -2.31 -21.82 37.78
CA PRO A 330 -3.56 -22.56 37.94
C PRO A 330 -4.57 -21.80 38.80
N GLY A 331 -5.80 -21.65 38.29
CA GLY A 331 -6.88 -20.94 38.96
C GLY A 331 -7.04 -19.46 38.58
N VAL A 332 -6.11 -18.89 37.81
CA VAL A 332 -6.32 -17.59 37.15
C VAL A 332 -7.02 -17.83 35.82
N THR A 333 -8.16 -17.18 35.61
CA THR A 333 -8.96 -17.32 34.38
C THR A 333 -9.01 -16.07 33.52
N LYS A 334 -8.53 -14.93 34.04
CA LYS A 334 -8.49 -13.65 33.32
C LYS A 334 -7.08 -13.40 32.79
N GLY A 335 -6.99 -13.03 31.51
CA GLY A 335 -5.74 -12.68 30.85
C GLY A 335 -5.22 -11.27 31.14
N TRP A 336 -5.90 -10.48 31.97
CA TRP A 336 -5.51 -9.09 32.26
C TRP A 336 -5.51 -8.79 33.75
N ARG A 337 -4.79 -7.73 34.12
CA ARG A 337 -4.73 -7.19 35.48
C ARG A 337 -4.83 -5.67 35.46
N SER A 338 -5.73 -5.15 36.29
CA SER A 338 -5.82 -3.73 36.62
C SER A 338 -4.81 -3.40 37.71
N ASN A 339 -3.65 -2.84 37.34
CA ASN A 339 -2.57 -2.58 38.30
C ASN A 339 -2.76 -1.24 39.00
N VAL A 340 -3.19 -0.24 38.24
CA VAL A 340 -3.44 1.13 38.70
C VAL A 340 -4.76 1.57 38.09
N ASN A 341 -5.71 2.01 38.93
CA ASN A 341 -6.94 2.65 38.46
C ASN A 341 -6.63 4.08 38.00
N PHE A 342 -7.57 4.77 37.37
CA PHE A 342 -7.38 6.18 37.02
C PHE A 342 -7.01 7.02 38.26
N THR A 343 -5.86 7.70 38.18
CA THR A 343 -5.34 8.58 39.24
C THR A 343 -4.98 9.95 38.67
N ASP A 344 -5.16 11.00 39.48
CA ASP A 344 -4.83 12.39 39.14
C ASP A 344 -3.32 12.67 38.94
N SER A 345 -2.48 11.67 39.15
CA SER A 345 -1.05 11.75 38.85
C SER A 345 -0.60 10.54 38.04
N GLY A 346 0.39 10.76 37.17
CA GLY A 346 1.03 9.71 36.39
C GLY A 346 1.98 8.81 37.17
N GLU A 347 2.40 9.24 38.37
CA GLU A 347 3.47 8.61 39.15
C GLU A 347 3.15 7.15 39.58
N PRO A 348 1.94 6.81 40.05
CA PRO A 348 1.59 5.41 40.34
C PRO A 348 1.67 4.52 39.10
N GLY A 349 1.22 5.02 37.94
CA GLY A 349 1.28 4.32 36.66
C GLY A 349 2.70 4.10 36.17
N ALA A 350 3.51 5.16 36.18
CA ALA A 350 4.94 5.13 35.84
C ALA A 350 5.71 4.10 36.69
N ASN A 351 5.50 4.11 38.01
CA ASN A 351 6.12 3.15 38.91
C ASN A 351 5.67 1.70 38.69
N ALA A 352 4.43 1.48 38.27
CA ALA A 352 3.91 0.14 37.97
C ALA A 352 4.53 -0.44 36.69
N LEU A 353 4.63 0.37 35.63
CA LEU A 353 5.16 -0.03 34.32
C LEU A 353 6.58 -0.61 34.42
N LEU A 354 7.45 0.03 35.21
CA LEU A 354 8.84 -0.41 35.40
C LEU A 354 9.00 -1.71 36.21
N ARG A 355 7.91 -2.24 36.78
CA ARG A 355 7.92 -3.44 37.63
C ARG A 355 7.32 -4.66 36.94
N PHE A 356 6.77 -4.51 35.74
CA PHE A 356 6.18 -5.63 35.02
C PHE A 356 7.24 -6.63 34.59
N GLY A 357 6.91 -7.91 34.79
CA GLY A 357 7.56 -9.01 34.11
C GLY A 357 6.71 -9.43 32.90
N TYR A 358 7.26 -10.33 32.10
CA TYR A 358 6.58 -10.86 30.93
C TYR A 358 6.50 -12.39 30.95
N GLY A 359 5.52 -12.96 30.26
CA GLY A 359 5.31 -14.40 30.12
C GLY A 359 3.92 -14.74 29.56
N GLY A 360 3.80 -15.89 28.92
CA GLY A 360 2.54 -16.37 28.33
C GLY A 360 2.36 -15.88 26.90
N VAL A 361 1.13 -15.92 26.39
CA VAL A 361 0.78 -15.50 25.02
C VAL A 361 -0.15 -14.27 25.03
N PRO A 362 -0.17 -13.45 23.98
CA PRO A 362 -0.91 -12.19 23.99
C PRO A 362 -2.43 -12.40 23.80
N GLN A 363 -3.18 -12.39 24.90
CA GLN A 363 -4.66 -12.47 24.89
C GLN A 363 -5.29 -11.08 24.70
N THR A 364 -5.06 -10.48 23.53
CA THR A 364 -5.32 -9.07 23.26
C THR A 364 -6.81 -8.75 23.21
N ARG A 365 -7.64 -9.59 22.59
CA ARG A 365 -9.07 -9.31 22.38
C ARG A 365 -9.85 -9.28 23.69
N SER A 366 -9.74 -10.32 24.51
CA SER A 366 -10.45 -10.38 25.79
C SER A 366 -10.00 -9.28 26.76
N SER A 367 -8.71 -8.92 26.71
CA SER A 367 -8.14 -7.86 27.54
C SER A 367 -8.58 -6.47 27.10
N LEU A 368 -8.65 -6.21 25.79
CA LEU A 368 -9.16 -4.96 25.23
C LEU A 368 -10.65 -4.78 25.53
N VAL A 369 -11.47 -5.83 25.45
CA VAL A 369 -12.89 -5.76 25.86
C VAL A 369 -13.02 -5.38 27.33
N ALA A 370 -12.20 -5.95 28.21
CA ALA A 370 -12.22 -5.62 29.63
C ALA A 370 -11.77 -4.17 29.90
N ALA A 371 -10.73 -3.70 29.22
CA ALA A 371 -10.27 -2.33 29.30
C ALA A 371 -11.32 -1.35 28.75
N ALA A 372 -12.00 -1.69 27.66
CA ALA A 372 -13.12 -0.92 27.11
C ALA A 372 -14.24 -0.74 28.13
N GLY A 373 -14.58 -1.79 28.89
CA GLY A 373 -15.56 -1.68 29.97
C GLY A 373 -15.12 -0.72 31.08
N ALA A 374 -13.85 -0.75 31.49
CA ALA A 374 -13.30 0.15 32.50
C ALA A 374 -13.22 1.61 32.02
N ALA A 375 -12.70 1.84 30.82
CA ALA A 375 -12.62 3.15 30.18
C ALA A 375 -14.02 3.76 30.00
N SER A 376 -15.00 2.96 29.61
CA SER A 376 -16.39 3.42 29.47
C SER A 376 -17.06 3.74 30.80
N GLY A 377 -16.71 3.03 31.86
CA GLY A 377 -17.14 3.37 33.22
C GLY A 377 -16.56 4.72 33.66
N HIS A 378 -15.29 4.96 33.34
CA HIS A 378 -14.60 6.21 33.62
C HIS A 378 -15.21 7.39 32.84
N ALA A 379 -15.29 7.27 31.51
CA ALA A 379 -15.87 8.30 30.64
C ALA A 379 -17.27 8.74 31.06
N ARG A 380 -18.12 7.81 31.51
CA ARG A 380 -19.46 8.14 32.03
C ARG A 380 -19.45 8.86 33.36
N THR A 381 -18.44 8.59 34.19
CA THR A 381 -18.32 9.17 35.53
C THR A 381 -17.68 10.56 35.47
N SER A 382 -16.64 10.73 34.66
CA SER A 382 -15.97 12.02 34.44
C SER A 382 -16.78 12.94 33.52
N GLY A 383 -17.54 12.36 32.57
CA GLY A 383 -18.20 13.11 31.51
C GLY A 383 -17.25 13.52 30.37
N GLU A 384 -16.02 13.01 30.38
CA GLU A 384 -14.97 13.31 29.40
C GLU A 384 -14.61 12.08 28.56
N SER A 385 -14.00 12.31 27.39
CA SER A 385 -13.50 11.24 26.53
C SER A 385 -12.39 10.46 27.24
N THR A 386 -12.39 9.14 27.12
CA THR A 386 -11.34 8.28 27.69
C THR A 386 -10.62 7.50 26.60
N ARG A 387 -9.28 7.55 26.61
CA ARG A 387 -8.43 6.84 25.66
C ARG A 387 -7.97 5.50 26.23
N ILE A 388 -7.86 4.51 25.37
CA ILE A 388 -7.13 3.27 25.61
C ILE A 388 -5.92 3.28 24.70
N LEU A 389 -4.72 3.35 25.29
CA LEU A 389 -3.48 3.11 24.58
C LEU A 389 -3.17 1.61 24.68
N LEU A 390 -3.50 0.85 23.64
CA LEU A 390 -3.15 -0.57 23.54
C LEU A 390 -1.75 -0.69 22.97
N VAL A 391 -0.83 -1.30 23.72
CA VAL A 391 0.50 -1.66 23.24
C VAL A 391 0.59 -3.18 23.15
N THR A 392 0.77 -3.72 21.94
CA THR A 392 0.61 -5.16 21.66
C THR A 392 1.67 -5.69 20.72
N THR A 393 2.07 -6.96 20.83
CA THR A 393 2.85 -7.67 19.79
C THR A 393 1.98 -8.48 18.83
N GLY A 394 0.66 -8.37 18.91
CA GLY A 394 -0.31 -9.17 18.15
C GLY A 394 -1.27 -9.93 19.06
N THR A 395 -1.97 -10.91 18.50
CA THR A 395 -3.01 -11.66 19.24
C THR A 395 -2.80 -13.16 19.08
N ALA A 396 -2.75 -13.87 20.20
CA ALA A 396 -2.97 -15.30 20.25
C ALA A 396 -4.46 -15.53 20.44
N GLN A 397 -5.08 -16.30 19.54
CA GLN A 397 -6.53 -16.52 19.48
C GLN A 397 -7.13 -16.87 20.85
N ASP A 398 -7.83 -15.91 21.46
CA ASP A 398 -8.54 -16.01 22.75
C ASP A 398 -10.04 -15.70 22.63
N MET A 399 -10.44 -15.04 21.54
CA MET A 399 -11.83 -14.81 21.12
C MET A 399 -11.89 -14.81 19.58
N ASP A 400 -12.99 -15.25 18.97
CA ASP A 400 -13.19 -15.05 17.53
C ASP A 400 -13.57 -13.60 17.18
N ASP A 401 -13.48 -13.24 15.91
CA ASP A 401 -13.63 -11.87 15.42
C ASP A 401 -15.03 -11.31 15.74
N ALA A 402 -16.07 -12.12 15.52
CA ALA A 402 -17.46 -11.70 15.70
C ALA A 402 -17.79 -11.50 17.18
N ASP A 403 -17.39 -12.46 18.02
CA ASP A 403 -17.55 -12.40 19.47
C ASP A 403 -16.77 -11.23 20.07
N PHE A 404 -15.56 -10.97 19.58
CA PHE A 404 -14.77 -9.81 20.00
C PHE A 404 -15.45 -8.50 19.65
N THR A 405 -15.82 -8.29 18.38
CA THR A 405 -16.43 -7.03 17.93
C THR A 405 -17.74 -6.75 18.68
N GLN A 406 -18.58 -7.78 18.84
CA GLN A 406 -19.82 -7.65 19.61
C GLN A 406 -19.55 -7.32 21.08
N ALA A 407 -18.61 -8.02 21.72
CA ALA A 407 -18.27 -7.78 23.12
C ALA A 407 -17.64 -6.40 23.34
N PHE A 408 -16.80 -5.94 22.41
CA PHE A 408 -16.16 -4.63 22.47
C PHE A 408 -17.20 -3.50 22.40
N TYR A 409 -18.07 -3.49 21.38
CA TYR A 409 -19.11 -2.46 21.30
C TYR A 409 -20.13 -2.56 22.42
N GLY A 410 -20.40 -3.77 22.92
CA GLY A 410 -21.20 -3.98 24.13
C GLY A 410 -20.54 -3.39 25.39
N ALA A 411 -19.22 -3.48 25.52
CA ALA A 411 -18.46 -2.90 26.63
C ALA A 411 -18.38 -1.36 26.53
N VAL A 412 -18.20 -0.83 25.32
CA VAL A 412 -18.23 0.62 25.05
C VAL A 412 -19.60 1.20 25.36
N ALA A 413 -20.67 0.55 24.88
CA ALA A 413 -22.07 0.92 25.12
C ALA A 413 -22.33 2.44 25.02
N GLY A 414 -21.86 3.04 23.91
CA GLY A 414 -22.06 4.45 23.56
C GLY A 414 -21.27 5.47 24.39
N ALA A 415 -20.33 5.05 25.24
CA ALA A 415 -19.40 5.98 25.90
C ALA A 415 -18.37 6.52 24.89
N ASP A 416 -17.85 7.72 25.16
CA ASP A 416 -16.78 8.34 24.36
C ASP A 416 -15.44 7.69 24.72
N VAL A 417 -15.16 6.55 24.09
CA VAL A 417 -13.92 5.79 24.25
C VAL A 417 -13.16 5.72 22.93
N LYS A 418 -11.87 6.08 22.97
CA LYS A 418 -10.94 5.99 21.84
C LYS A 418 -9.93 4.87 22.07
N VAL A 419 -9.51 4.20 21.01
CA VAL A 419 -8.51 3.12 21.10
C VAL A 419 -7.37 3.41 20.14
N ASP A 420 -6.19 3.65 20.66
CA ASP A 420 -4.98 3.83 19.86
C ASP A 420 -4.07 2.64 20.07
N VAL A 421 -3.68 2.01 18.97
CA VAL A 421 -2.91 0.77 18.97
C VAL A 421 -1.47 1.06 18.56
N ILE A 422 -0.53 0.69 19.43
CA ILE A 422 0.88 0.59 19.13
C ILE A 422 1.21 -0.90 18.97
N HIS A 423 1.41 -1.33 17.72
CA HIS A 423 1.79 -2.70 17.39
C HIS A 423 3.32 -2.82 17.36
N LEU A 424 3.89 -3.68 18.19
CA LEU A 424 5.32 -3.86 18.35
C LEU A 424 5.83 -5.06 17.55
N GLY A 425 6.88 -4.84 16.78
CA GLY A 425 7.52 -5.88 15.99
C GLY A 425 6.85 -6.12 14.63
N SER A 426 7.28 -7.18 13.95
CA SER A 426 6.89 -7.50 12.57
C SER A 426 5.79 -8.56 12.45
N ASP A 427 5.31 -9.08 13.58
CA ASP A 427 4.23 -10.07 13.56
C ASP A 427 2.94 -9.44 13.00
N PRO A 428 2.05 -10.22 12.35
CA PRO A 428 0.82 -9.68 11.80
C PRO A 428 -0.05 -9.00 12.85
N SER A 429 -0.59 -7.83 12.51
CA SER A 429 -1.57 -7.12 13.35
C SER A 429 -2.95 -7.80 13.29
N ASP A 430 -3.66 -7.76 14.41
CA ASP A 430 -5.00 -8.31 14.52
C ASP A 430 -6.04 -7.38 13.86
N GLN A 431 -6.64 -7.84 12.77
CA GLN A 431 -7.58 -7.06 11.96
C GLN A 431 -8.86 -6.72 12.72
N ALA A 432 -9.33 -7.59 13.62
CA ALA A 432 -10.52 -7.30 14.41
C ALA A 432 -10.24 -6.17 15.42
N VAL A 433 -9.06 -6.19 16.04
CA VAL A 433 -8.59 -5.12 16.94
C VAL A 433 -8.38 -3.81 16.16
N ALA A 434 -7.79 -3.86 14.97
CA ALA A 434 -7.65 -2.69 14.10
C ALA A 434 -9.02 -2.10 13.71
N GLY A 435 -10.03 -2.95 13.47
CA GLY A 435 -11.39 -2.52 13.12
C GLY A 435 -12.13 -1.74 14.21
N VAL A 436 -11.71 -1.85 15.48
CA VAL A 436 -12.25 -1.05 16.59
C VAL A 436 -11.33 0.09 17.03
N ALA A 437 -10.14 0.19 16.42
CA ALA A 437 -9.16 1.19 16.74
C ALA A 437 -9.51 2.55 16.11
N THR A 438 -9.27 3.62 16.86
CA THR A 438 -9.21 5.00 16.36
C THR A 438 -7.95 5.23 15.53
N SER A 439 -6.82 4.67 15.94
CA SER A 439 -5.59 4.67 15.16
C SER A 439 -4.74 3.43 15.43
N THR A 440 -3.91 3.05 14.46
CA THR A 440 -2.93 1.97 14.61
C THR A 440 -1.58 2.43 14.07
N THR A 441 -0.52 2.23 14.85
CA THR A 441 0.86 2.53 14.48
C THR A 441 1.72 1.31 14.73
N THR A 442 2.50 0.90 13.73
CA THR A 442 3.48 -0.19 13.89
C THR A 442 4.85 0.39 14.25
N VAL A 443 5.48 -0.19 15.26
CA VAL A 443 6.82 0.16 15.75
C VAL A 443 7.70 -1.08 15.61
N THR A 444 8.66 -1.03 14.69
CA THR A 444 9.58 -2.14 14.43
C THR A 444 10.96 -1.94 15.04
N SER A 445 11.24 -0.74 15.54
CA SER A 445 12.52 -0.40 16.18
C SER A 445 12.35 0.53 17.39
N PRO A 446 13.23 0.45 18.40
CA PRO A 446 13.09 1.23 19.63
C PRO A 446 13.11 2.76 19.45
N ASP A 447 13.78 3.27 18.42
CA ASP A 447 13.90 4.71 18.13
C ASP A 447 12.57 5.34 17.68
N GLN A 448 11.62 4.55 17.18
CA GLN A 448 10.29 5.03 16.78
C GLN A 448 9.34 5.15 17.98
N LEU A 449 9.63 4.44 19.07
CA LEU A 449 8.69 4.15 20.15
C LEU A 449 8.18 5.40 20.88
N ASP A 450 9.08 6.30 21.29
CA ASP A 450 8.70 7.53 22.01
C ASP A 450 7.78 8.42 21.15
N SER A 451 8.15 8.65 19.90
CA SER A 451 7.35 9.47 18.97
C SER A 451 5.97 8.85 18.67
N ALA A 452 5.90 7.52 18.53
CA ALA A 452 4.66 6.81 18.26
C ALA A 452 3.71 6.86 19.46
N ILE A 453 4.22 6.60 20.68
CA ILE A 453 3.44 6.64 21.91
C ILE A 453 2.91 8.05 22.18
N ARG A 454 3.78 9.06 22.14
CA ARG A 454 3.39 10.46 22.40
C ARG A 454 2.31 10.94 21.44
N LYS A 455 2.49 10.68 20.14
CA LYS A 455 1.49 11.00 19.12
C LYS A 455 0.14 10.30 19.38
N ALA A 456 0.15 9.04 19.80
CA ALA A 456 -1.07 8.28 20.06
C ALA A 456 -1.87 8.84 21.25
N VAL A 457 -1.19 9.38 22.27
CA VAL A 457 -1.86 9.97 23.43
C VAL A 457 -2.12 11.48 23.33
N GLY A 458 -1.60 12.14 22.30
CA GLY A 458 -1.81 13.58 22.08
C GLY A 458 -0.76 14.50 22.69
N LEU A 459 0.44 13.98 22.97
CA LEU A 459 1.59 14.71 23.52
C LEU A 459 2.61 15.13 22.44
#